data_AF-A0A954RSR1-F1
#
_entry.id   AF-A0A954RSR1-F1
#
_cell.length_a   1.000
_cell.length_b   1.000
_cell.length_c   1.000
_cell.angle_alpha   90.00
_cell.angle_beta   90.00
_cell.angle_gamma   90.00
#
_symmetry.space_group_name_H-M   'P 1'
#
loop_
_entity.id
_entity.type
_entity.pdbx_description
1 polymer ?
#
loop_
_entity_poly.entity_id
_entity_poly.type
_entity_poly.pdbx_seq_one_letter_code
_entity_poly.pdbx_strand_id
1 'polypeptide(L)'
;MLLVRIYRQIRPLLRYVTAAVCVLAIGVQIDAAQIGLINDFSDGVQGWEGSGLVQVANGGPDGEGDGYLRITADGGFGPGGKIAAYNQSSDVRGDLGALDVIAIDVDMFVDPSSQSDLTMRLVLFGPTNTNNRWTSTDAITV
;
A
#
# COMPACT_ATOMS: atom_id res chain seq x y z
N MET A 1 -68.30 -5.23 13.69
CA MET A 1 -67.64 -4.78 12.44
C MET A 1 -66.54 -3.75 12.75
N LEU A 2 -65.55 -4.11 13.56
CA LEU A 2 -64.45 -3.22 13.98
C LEU A 2 -63.06 -3.84 13.70
N LEU A 3 -62.97 -5.17 13.83
CA LEU A 3 -61.75 -5.98 13.57
C LEU A 3 -61.21 -5.88 12.13
N VAL A 4 -62.07 -5.74 11.12
CA VAL A 4 -61.66 -5.66 9.70
C VAL A 4 -60.99 -4.33 9.37
N ARG A 5 -61.28 -3.25 10.12
CA ARG A 5 -60.63 -1.93 9.93
C ARG A 5 -59.20 -1.89 10.45
N ILE A 6 -58.91 -2.60 11.56
CA ILE A 6 -57.58 -2.64 12.18
C ILE A 6 -56.58 -3.39 11.27
N TYR A 7 -56.98 -4.53 10.69
CA TYR A 7 -56.11 -5.34 9.82
C TYR A 7 -55.70 -4.64 8.51
N ARG A 8 -56.51 -3.69 8.02
CA ARG A 8 -56.27 -2.95 6.78
C ARG A 8 -55.30 -1.77 6.97
N GLN A 9 -55.16 -1.24 8.18
CA GLN A 9 -54.22 -0.15 8.51
C GLN A 9 -52.80 -0.63 8.83
N ILE A 10 -52.61 -1.90 9.22
CA ILE A 10 -51.30 -2.43 9.65
C ILE A 10 -50.47 -2.97 8.45
N ARG A 11 -51.13 -3.33 7.34
CA ARG A 11 -50.49 -3.86 6.12
C ARG A 11 -49.45 -2.95 5.43
N PRO A 12 -49.64 -1.61 5.30
CA PRO A 12 -48.61 -0.77 4.71
C PRO A 12 -47.43 -0.53 5.66
N LEU A 13 -47.65 -0.51 6.97
CA LEU A 13 -46.59 -0.30 7.97
C LEU A 13 -45.56 -1.45 7.98
N LEU A 14 -46.01 -2.68 7.76
CA LEU A 14 -45.11 -3.85 7.69
C LEU A 14 -44.13 -3.81 6.50
N ARG A 15 -44.54 -3.17 5.37
CA ARG A 15 -43.69 -3.05 4.16
C ARG A 15 -42.55 -2.05 4.34
N TYR A 16 -42.73 -1.03 5.18
CA TYR A 16 -41.68 -0.05 5.46
C TYR A 16 -40.63 -0.59 6.45
N VAL A 17 -41.02 -1.49 7.36
CA VAL A 17 -40.09 -2.11 8.32
C VAL A 17 -39.09 -3.03 7.60
N THR A 18 -39.48 -3.70 6.51
CA THR A 18 -38.55 -4.54 5.73
C THR A 18 -37.61 -3.72 4.85
N ALA A 19 -38.03 -2.55 4.35
CA ALA A 19 -37.19 -1.68 3.53
C ALA A 19 -36.18 -0.85 4.36
N ALA A 20 -36.47 -0.59 5.64
CA ALA A 20 -35.60 0.19 6.53
C ALA A 20 -34.38 -0.60 7.07
N VAL A 21 -34.40 -1.94 7.01
CA VAL A 21 -33.29 -2.79 7.51
C VAL A 21 -32.17 -2.96 6.45
N CYS A 22 -32.40 -2.61 5.19
CA CYS A 22 -31.40 -2.75 4.13
C CYS A 22 -30.48 -1.52 3.95
N VAL A 23 -30.66 -0.46 4.73
CA VAL A 23 -29.89 0.77 4.61
C VAL A 23 -28.82 0.84 5.70
N LEU A 24 -27.55 0.97 5.28
CA LEU A 24 -26.35 1.29 6.07
C LEU A 24 -25.67 0.14 6.84
N ALA A 25 -25.19 -0.85 6.09
CA ALA A 25 -23.88 -1.43 6.38
C ALA A 25 -22.94 -1.12 5.20
N ILE A 26 -22.66 0.16 4.95
CA ILE A 26 -21.45 0.53 4.22
C ILE A 26 -20.33 0.35 5.24
N GLY A 27 -19.91 -0.90 5.44
CA GLY A 27 -18.70 -1.18 6.20
C GLY A 27 -17.54 -0.57 5.43
N VAL A 28 -16.78 0.31 6.09
CA VAL A 28 -15.44 0.62 5.60
C VAL A 28 -14.68 -0.70 5.66
N GLN A 29 -14.34 -1.25 4.49
CA GLN A 29 -13.41 -2.37 4.44
C GLN A 29 -12.04 -1.80 4.77
N ILE A 30 -11.62 -2.01 6.01
CA ILE A 30 -10.24 -1.84 6.41
C ILE A 30 -9.57 -3.18 6.12
N ASP A 31 -8.75 -3.22 5.08
CA ASP A 31 -7.92 -4.39 4.82
C ASP A 31 -6.95 -4.57 6.00
N ALA A 32 -6.85 -5.79 6.50
CA ALA A 32 -5.86 -6.12 7.50
C ALA A 32 -4.47 -6.01 6.87
N ALA A 33 -3.53 -5.35 7.57
CA ALA A 33 -2.15 -5.31 7.12
C ALA A 33 -1.54 -6.72 7.12
N GLN A 34 -0.87 -7.08 6.02
CA GLN A 34 -0.15 -8.33 5.91
C GLN A 34 1.22 -8.22 6.60
N ILE A 35 1.57 -9.20 7.44
CA ILE A 35 2.88 -9.30 8.08
C ILE A 35 3.70 -10.38 7.37
N GLY A 36 5.01 -10.13 7.22
CA GLY A 36 5.95 -11.10 6.66
C GLY A 36 5.98 -11.14 5.13
N LEU A 37 5.54 -10.06 4.47
CA LEU A 37 5.79 -9.90 3.03
C LEU A 37 7.30 -9.75 2.79
N ILE A 38 7.82 -10.52 1.84
CA ILE A 38 9.21 -10.45 1.38
C ILE A 38 9.18 -10.18 -0.12
N ASN A 39 9.91 -9.15 -0.57
CA ASN A 39 10.18 -8.92 -1.99
C ASN A 39 11.65 -9.19 -2.27
N ASP A 40 11.95 -10.37 -2.80
CA ASP A 40 13.29 -10.84 -3.18
C ASP A 40 13.62 -10.57 -4.66
N PHE A 41 12.65 -10.05 -5.41
CA PHE A 41 12.72 -9.70 -6.82
C PHE A 41 13.21 -10.83 -7.74
N SER A 42 13.06 -12.09 -7.31
CA SER A 42 13.49 -13.24 -8.11
C SER A 42 12.48 -13.61 -9.22
N ASP A 43 11.24 -13.14 -9.10
CA ASP A 43 10.14 -13.42 -10.03
C ASP A 43 9.54 -12.16 -10.70
N GLY A 44 10.16 -11.00 -10.51
CA GLY A 44 9.78 -9.75 -11.16
C GLY A 44 9.84 -8.54 -10.24
N VAL A 45 9.07 -7.50 -10.57
CA VAL A 45 9.06 -6.23 -9.81
C VAL A 45 8.13 -6.25 -8.59
N GLN A 46 7.34 -7.31 -8.40
CA GLN A 46 6.50 -7.55 -7.21
C GLN A 46 5.62 -6.36 -6.78
N GLY A 47 5.02 -5.67 -7.76
CA GLY A 47 4.12 -4.54 -7.53
C GLY A 47 4.82 -3.20 -7.26
N TRP A 48 6.14 -3.15 -7.30
CA TRP A 48 6.89 -1.90 -7.20
C TRP A 48 6.85 -1.10 -8.50
N GLU A 49 6.64 0.20 -8.34
CA GLU A 49 6.68 1.19 -9.40
C GLU A 49 7.55 2.38 -8.99
N GLY A 50 8.04 3.13 -9.98
CA GLY A 50 8.89 4.28 -9.71
C GLY A 50 9.74 4.70 -10.91
N SER A 51 10.72 5.55 -10.64
CA SER A 51 11.63 6.04 -11.66
C SER A 51 12.62 4.95 -12.11
N GLY A 52 12.73 4.75 -13.42
CA GLY A 52 13.82 3.96 -14.02
C GLY A 52 13.98 2.57 -13.42
N LEU A 53 12.86 1.95 -13.05
CA LEU A 53 12.78 0.73 -12.26
C LEU A 53 12.97 -0.50 -13.15
N VAL A 54 13.97 -1.32 -12.83
CA VAL A 54 14.33 -2.51 -13.60
C VAL A 54 14.64 -3.64 -12.64
N GLN A 55 13.98 -4.79 -12.80
CA GLN A 55 14.39 -6.02 -12.12
C GLN A 55 15.67 -6.56 -12.75
N VAL A 56 16.61 -6.95 -11.90
CA VAL A 56 17.89 -7.55 -12.29
C VAL A 56 17.99 -8.90 -11.60
N ALA A 57 18.16 -9.97 -12.37
CA ALA A 57 18.08 -11.34 -11.87
C ALA A 57 19.32 -11.83 -11.08
N ASN A 58 20.39 -11.05 -11.01
CA ASN A 58 21.64 -11.46 -10.38
C ASN A 58 22.37 -10.26 -9.75
N GLY A 59 23.00 -10.49 -8.59
CA GLY A 59 23.80 -9.48 -7.89
C GLY A 59 23.05 -8.76 -6.78
N GLY A 60 21.96 -9.35 -6.28
CA GLY A 60 21.33 -8.96 -5.03
C GLY A 60 22.24 -9.23 -3.82
N PRO A 61 21.76 -8.92 -2.60
CA PRO A 61 22.50 -9.09 -1.35
C PRO A 61 23.15 -10.48 -1.15
N ASP A 62 22.51 -11.55 -1.60
CA ASP A 62 23.00 -12.93 -1.48
C ASP A 62 23.89 -13.35 -2.67
N GLY A 63 24.06 -12.49 -3.69
CA GLY A 63 25.02 -12.65 -4.77
C GLY A 63 24.46 -13.25 -6.07
N GLU A 64 25.12 -14.28 -6.60
CA GLU A 64 24.73 -14.89 -7.89
C GLU A 64 23.37 -15.61 -7.76
N GLY A 65 22.48 -15.39 -8.72
CA GLY A 65 21.11 -15.91 -8.69
C GLY A 65 20.16 -15.12 -7.79
N ASP A 66 20.66 -14.14 -7.04
CA ASP A 66 19.83 -13.28 -6.19
C ASP A 66 19.33 -12.06 -6.96
N GLY A 67 18.00 -11.94 -7.02
CA GLY A 67 17.30 -10.88 -7.71
C GLY A 67 17.35 -9.57 -6.93
N TYR A 68 17.34 -8.44 -7.62
CA TYR A 68 17.13 -7.15 -6.98
C TYR A 68 16.42 -6.16 -7.89
N LEU A 69 15.93 -5.09 -7.28
CA LEU A 69 15.31 -3.99 -7.98
C LEU A 69 16.29 -2.83 -8.14
N ARG A 70 16.68 -2.52 -9.37
CA ARG A 70 17.49 -1.34 -9.67
C ARG A 70 16.59 -0.15 -9.94
N ILE A 71 16.85 0.96 -9.25
CA ILE A 71 16.15 2.23 -9.42
C ILE A 71 17.13 3.24 -9.99
N THR A 72 16.75 3.94 -11.05
CA THR A 72 17.57 4.98 -11.67
C THR A 72 16.77 6.27 -11.84
N ALA A 73 17.45 7.40 -11.77
CA ALA A 73 16.87 8.71 -11.99
C ALA A 73 17.75 9.51 -12.93
N ASP A 74 17.13 10.30 -13.81
CA ASP A 74 17.86 11.13 -14.78
C ASP A 74 18.26 12.51 -14.20
N GLY A 75 17.84 12.80 -12.96
CA GLY A 75 18.08 14.08 -12.29
C GLY A 75 17.25 15.25 -12.85
N GLY A 76 16.36 14.99 -13.82
CA GLY A 76 15.55 15.99 -14.50
C GLY A 76 14.38 16.52 -13.67
N PHE A 77 13.55 17.33 -14.32
CA PHE A 77 12.28 17.79 -13.76
C PHE A 77 11.18 16.78 -14.10
N GLY A 78 10.56 16.20 -13.07
CA GLY A 78 9.43 15.28 -13.21
C GLY A 78 9.60 13.97 -12.45
N PRO A 79 8.68 13.00 -12.62
CA PRO A 79 8.67 11.73 -11.90
C PRO A 79 9.93 10.88 -12.08
N GLY A 80 10.65 11.03 -13.21
CA GLY A 80 11.91 10.33 -13.50
C GLY A 80 13.16 10.97 -12.87
N GLY A 81 13.02 12.15 -12.27
CA GLY A 81 14.14 12.96 -11.81
C GLY A 81 14.59 12.68 -10.37
N LYS A 82 13.99 11.69 -9.71
CA LYS A 82 14.28 11.34 -8.31
C LYS A 82 14.29 9.83 -8.15
N ILE A 83 15.22 9.33 -7.33
CA ILE A 83 15.25 7.93 -6.92
C ILE A 83 14.11 7.74 -5.92
N ALA A 84 12.96 7.30 -6.43
CA ALA A 84 11.77 7.04 -5.64
C ALA A 84 11.02 5.86 -6.26
N ALA A 85 10.61 4.94 -5.40
CA ALA A 85 9.74 3.83 -5.74
C ALA A 85 8.71 3.63 -4.63
N TYR A 86 7.58 3.02 -4.98
CA TYR A 86 6.50 2.68 -4.07
C TYR A 86 5.86 1.38 -4.53
N ASN A 87 5.36 0.60 -3.59
CA ASN A 87 4.64 -0.62 -3.90
C ASN A 87 3.14 -0.34 -4.04
N GLN A 88 2.57 -0.74 -5.18
CA GLN A 88 1.14 -0.63 -5.47
C GLN A 88 0.36 -1.91 -5.16
N SER A 89 1.03 -3.03 -4.91
CA SER A 89 0.38 -4.31 -4.62
C SER A 89 -0.57 -4.18 -3.44
N SER A 90 -1.70 -4.88 -3.50
CA SER A 90 -2.60 -5.07 -2.38
C SER A 90 -1.93 -5.73 -1.18
N ASP A 91 -0.85 -6.49 -1.42
CA ASP A 91 -0.16 -7.27 -0.37
C ASP A 91 0.60 -6.40 0.62
N VAL A 92 0.87 -5.12 0.26
CA VAL A 92 1.55 -4.13 1.11
C VAL A 92 0.57 -3.09 1.66
N ARG A 93 -0.73 -3.30 1.45
CA ARG A 93 -1.81 -2.42 1.93
C ARG A 93 -2.39 -2.94 3.24
N GLY A 94 -3.12 -2.06 3.91
CA GLY A 94 -3.88 -2.36 5.11
C GLY A 94 -3.69 -1.31 6.20
N ASP A 95 -4.39 -1.47 7.30
CA ASP A 95 -4.24 -0.58 8.46
C ASP A 95 -3.00 -0.90 9.27
N LEU A 96 -1.89 -0.28 8.86
CA LEU A 96 -0.63 -0.32 9.60
C LEU A 96 -0.74 0.36 10.99
N GLY A 97 -1.71 1.26 11.19
CA GLY A 97 -1.94 1.87 12.50
C GLY A 97 -2.58 0.92 13.52
N ALA A 98 -3.18 -0.18 13.06
CA ALA A 98 -3.72 -1.23 13.91
C ALA A 98 -2.66 -2.25 14.37
N LEU A 99 -1.43 -2.16 13.88
CA LEU A 99 -0.32 -3.03 14.30
C LEU A 99 0.44 -2.40 15.48
N ASP A 100 0.68 -3.19 16.53
CA ASP A 100 1.39 -2.71 17.73
C ASP A 100 2.86 -2.38 17.46
N VAL A 101 3.50 -3.14 16.57
CA VAL A 101 4.90 -2.94 16.16
C VAL A 101 5.03 -3.29 14.68
N ILE A 102 5.68 -2.40 13.92
CA ILE A 102 6.03 -2.61 12.52
C ILE A 102 7.53 -2.39 12.37
N ALA A 103 8.20 -3.36 11.76
CA ALA A 103 9.53 -3.20 11.20
C ALA A 103 9.43 -3.32 9.68
N ILE A 104 10.16 -2.45 8.98
CA ILE A 104 10.38 -2.55 7.54
C ILE A 104 11.88 -2.61 7.36
N ASP A 105 12.35 -3.79 6.95
CA ASP A 105 13.74 -4.04 6.65
C ASP A 105 13.94 -3.97 5.14
N VAL A 106 15.00 -3.29 4.70
CA VAL A 106 15.33 -3.14 3.29
C VAL A 106 16.83 -3.26 3.11
N ASP A 107 17.25 -4.22 2.30
CA ASP A 107 18.63 -4.32 1.85
C ASP A 107 18.85 -3.38 0.66
N MET A 108 19.79 -2.46 0.83
CA MET A 108 20.10 -1.44 -0.17
C MET A 108 21.61 -1.37 -0.36
N PHE A 109 22.01 -1.18 -1.61
CA PHE A 109 23.37 -0.81 -1.96
C PHE A 109 23.34 0.29 -3.01
N VAL A 110 24.35 1.16 -2.96
CA VAL A 110 24.61 2.10 -4.05
C VAL A 110 25.58 1.45 -5.02
N ASP A 111 25.48 1.80 -6.31
CA ASP A 111 26.48 1.40 -7.29
C ASP A 111 27.88 1.78 -6.77
N PRO A 112 28.85 0.83 -6.70
CA PRO A 112 30.19 1.12 -6.19
C PRO A 112 30.95 2.22 -6.94
N SER A 113 30.52 2.56 -8.16
CA SER A 113 31.07 3.66 -8.95
C SER A 113 30.45 5.03 -8.61
N SER A 114 29.38 5.05 -7.80
CA SER A 114 28.78 6.28 -7.30
C SER A 114 29.76 7.02 -6.40
N GLN A 115 29.82 8.35 -6.56
CA GLN A 115 30.62 9.25 -5.72
C GLN A 115 29.77 9.98 -4.67
N SER A 116 28.53 9.53 -4.45
CA SER A 116 27.58 10.18 -3.56
C SER A 116 26.84 9.17 -2.73
N ASP A 117 26.70 9.50 -1.44
CA ASP A 117 25.94 8.71 -0.49
C ASP A 117 24.45 8.71 -0.86
N LEU A 118 23.79 7.58 -0.63
CA LEU A 118 22.37 7.44 -0.87
C LEU A 118 21.61 7.85 0.41
N THR A 119 20.83 8.93 0.35
CA THR A 119 20.01 9.38 1.48
C THR A 119 18.53 9.08 1.22
N MET A 120 17.94 8.21 2.05
CA MET A 120 16.61 7.63 1.87
C MET A 120 15.63 8.05 2.96
N ARG A 121 14.35 8.11 2.60
CA ARG A 121 13.22 8.30 3.52
C ARG A 121 12.14 7.28 3.24
N LEU A 122 11.47 6.84 4.29
CA LEU A 122 10.26 6.02 4.17
C LEU A 122 9.05 6.94 4.03
N VAL A 123 8.15 6.61 3.11
CA VAL A 123 6.87 7.30 2.92
C VAL A 123 5.75 6.29 3.00
N LEU A 124 4.76 6.55 3.84
CA LEU A 124 3.52 5.77 3.93
C LEU A 124 2.37 6.62 3.38
N PHE A 125 1.58 6.05 2.48
CA PHE A 125 0.41 6.72 1.92
C PHE A 125 -0.84 6.38 2.72
N GLY A 126 -1.71 7.38 2.89
CA GLY A 126 -3.00 7.21 3.51
C GLY A 126 -3.97 6.41 2.61
N PRO A 127 -5.09 5.95 3.18
CA PRO A 127 -5.95 4.92 2.56
C PRO A 127 -6.66 5.38 1.28
N THR A 128 -6.77 6.68 1.03
CA THR A 128 -7.61 7.22 -0.04
C THR A 128 -6.85 7.87 -1.19
N ASN A 129 -5.63 8.36 -0.96
CA ASN A 129 -4.78 8.96 -1.99
C ASN A 129 -3.34 9.16 -1.46
N THR A 130 -2.42 9.42 -2.39
CA THR A 130 -1.00 9.67 -2.12
C THR A 130 -0.70 11.07 -1.57
N ASN A 131 -1.68 11.98 -1.54
CA ASN A 131 -1.52 13.33 -0.98
C ASN A 131 -1.61 13.32 0.55
N ASN A 132 -2.39 12.39 1.13
CA ASN A 132 -2.29 12.07 2.54
C ASN A 132 -1.10 11.13 2.71
N ARG A 133 -0.02 11.62 3.30
CA ARG A 133 1.19 10.82 3.48
C ARG A 133 1.89 11.16 4.78
N TRP A 134 2.48 10.15 5.37
CA TRP A 134 3.48 10.30 6.42
C TRP A 134 4.86 10.05 5.81
N THR A 135 5.86 10.80 6.25
CA THR A 135 7.25 10.63 5.82
C THR A 135 8.12 10.57 7.06
N SER A 136 9.11 9.66 7.07
CA SER A 136 10.04 9.55 8.18
C SER A 136 10.70 10.90 8.48
N THR A 137 10.86 11.23 9.76
CA THR A 137 11.52 12.48 10.20
C THR A 137 13.01 12.44 9.91
N ASP A 138 13.62 11.27 10.16
CA ASP A 138 15.02 11.01 9.92
C ASP A 138 15.19 10.31 8.57
N ALA A 139 16.27 10.69 7.88
CA ALA A 139 16.71 10.02 6.69
C ALA A 139 17.82 9.03 7.06
N ILE A 140 17.89 7.93 6.32
CA ILE A 140 18.97 6.93 6.45
C ILE A 140 19.94 7.20 5.31
N THR A 141 21.22 7.32 5.63
CA THR A 141 22.29 7.48 4.65
C THR A 141 23.08 6.18 4.55
N VAL A 142 23.26 5.69 3.33
CA VAL A 142 23.96 4.43 2.99
C VAL A 142 25.09 4.71 2.01
#